data_AF-A0A419HG43-F1
#
_entry.id   AF-A0A419HG43-F1
#
_cell.length_a   1.000
_cell.length_b   1.000
_cell.length_c   1.000
_cell.angle_alpha   90.00
_cell.angle_beta   90.00
_cell.angle_gamma   90.00
#
_symmetry.space_group_name_H-M   'P 1'
#
loop_
_entity.id
_entity.type
_entity.pdbx_description
1 polymer ?
#
loop_
_entity_poly.entity_id
_entity_poly.type
_entity_poly.pdbx_seq_one_letter_code
_entity_poly.pdbx_strand_id
1 'polypeptide(L)'
;MPELVMQLTRAGFLALLWLFVFAALRVVRSDLYAASGLRVAMPGQRRGAGKGAKGKAARQLVVTHGALAGTRISLDGRPIMIGRADDSTLVLDDDYASTRHARIALRGTDWYVEDLGSTNGTYLDRSKVTAPMRVPLGVQIRIGKTVIELRS
;
A
#
# COMPACT_ATOMS: atom_id res chain seq x y z
N MET A 1 -4.40 -23.71 40.28
CA MET A 1 -3.40 -22.68 39.90
C MET A 1 -2.38 -23.13 38.84
N PRO A 2 -1.80 -24.35 38.84
CA PRO A 2 -0.76 -24.73 37.86
C PRO A 2 -1.29 -24.96 36.43
N GLU A 3 -2.53 -25.42 36.28
CA GLU A 3 -3.19 -25.62 34.96
C GLU A 3 -3.27 -24.33 34.12
N LEU A 4 -3.62 -23.20 34.76
CA LEU A 4 -3.72 -21.90 34.10
C LEU A 4 -2.35 -21.39 33.60
N VAL A 5 -1.29 -21.63 34.38
CA VAL A 5 0.09 -21.24 34.02
C VAL A 5 0.55 -22.03 32.79
N MET A 6 0.25 -23.33 32.73
CA MET A 6 0.54 -24.20 31.58
C MET A 6 -0.23 -23.78 30.32
N GLN A 7 -1.49 -23.35 30.46
CA GLN A 7 -2.32 -22.90 29.34
C GLN A 7 -1.84 -21.55 28.79
N LEU A 8 -1.52 -20.60 29.68
CA LEU A 8 -1.00 -19.28 29.30
C LEU A 8 0.36 -19.38 28.60
N THR A 9 1.25 -20.23 29.09
CA THR A 9 2.56 -20.44 28.44
C THR A 9 2.42 -21.09 27.06
N ARG A 10 1.53 -22.09 26.90
CA ARG A 10 1.24 -22.67 25.58
C ARG A 10 0.63 -21.65 24.62
N ALA A 11 -0.36 -20.87 25.07
CA ALA A 11 -0.99 -19.86 24.24
C ALA A 11 -0.02 -18.75 23.83
N GLY A 12 0.82 -18.28 24.77
CA GLY A 12 1.88 -17.32 24.52
C GLY A 12 2.90 -17.84 23.52
N PHE A 13 3.36 -19.08 23.69
CA PHE A 13 4.26 -19.73 22.74
C PHE A 13 3.64 -19.85 21.34
N LEU A 14 2.36 -20.23 21.26
CA LEU A 14 1.65 -20.34 19.98
C LEU A 14 1.53 -18.98 19.29
N ALA A 15 1.21 -17.92 20.02
CA ALA A 15 1.10 -16.56 19.50
C ALA A 15 2.46 -16.05 19.01
N LEU A 16 3.54 -16.34 19.74
CA LEU A 16 4.90 -15.94 19.37
C LEU A 16 5.37 -16.70 18.13
N LEU A 17 5.05 -17.99 18.02
CA LEU A 17 5.30 -18.81 16.84
C LEU A 17 4.52 -18.29 15.64
N TRP A 18 3.24 -17.95 15.82
CA TRP A 18 2.42 -17.34 14.77
C TRP A 18 2.97 -15.99 14.32
N LEU A 19 3.41 -15.15 15.26
CA LEU A 19 4.03 -13.85 14.96
C LEU A 19 5.34 -14.03 14.19
N PHE A 20 6.17 -15.01 14.58
CA PHE A 20 7.39 -15.36 13.88
C PHE A 20 7.11 -15.85 12.46
N VAL A 21 6.16 -16.78 12.28
CA VAL A 21 5.74 -17.28 10.96
C VAL A 21 5.22 -16.13 10.10
N PHE A 22 4.39 -15.25 10.67
CA PHE A 22 3.88 -14.08 9.96
C PHE A 22 5.00 -13.11 9.57
N ALA A 23 5.97 -12.86 10.44
CA ALA A 23 7.14 -12.02 10.18
C ALA A 23 8.04 -12.63 9.09
N ALA A 24 8.30 -13.93 9.14
CA ALA A 24 9.07 -14.64 8.12
C ALA A 24 8.38 -14.58 6.76
N LEU A 25 7.05 -14.79 6.70
CA LEU A 25 6.27 -14.65 5.47
C LEU A 25 6.28 -13.22 4.93
N ARG A 26 6.29 -12.21 5.83
CA ARG A 26 6.39 -10.79 5.46
C ARG A 26 7.75 -10.48 4.80
N VAL A 27 8.84 -11.00 5.35
CA VAL A 27 10.21 -10.78 4.85
C VAL A 27 10.46 -11.52 3.53
N VAL A 28 10.04 -12.77 3.42
CA VAL A 28 10.21 -13.55 2.18
C VAL A 28 9.41 -12.92 1.03
N ARG A 29 8.21 -12.39 1.30
CA ARG A 29 7.46 -11.62 0.30
C ARG A 29 8.19 -10.33 -0.05
N SER A 30 8.71 -9.55 0.91
CA SER A 30 9.41 -8.30 0.59
C SER A 30 10.66 -8.52 -0.27
N ASP A 31 11.42 -9.59 -0.02
CA ASP A 31 12.64 -9.91 -0.76
C ASP A 31 12.35 -10.45 -2.16
N LEU A 32 11.35 -11.33 -2.29
CA LEU A 32 10.95 -11.83 -3.60
C LEU A 32 10.37 -10.71 -4.48
N TYR A 33 9.68 -9.71 -3.92
CA TYR A 33 9.14 -8.58 -4.70
C TYR A 33 10.15 -7.46 -4.99
N ALA A 34 11.29 -7.41 -4.29
CA ALA A 34 12.42 -6.57 -4.67
C ALA A 34 13.17 -7.11 -5.91
N ALA A 35 13.18 -8.44 -6.10
CA ALA A 35 13.90 -9.10 -7.18
C ALA A 35 13.03 -9.55 -8.38
N SER A 36 11.70 -9.67 -8.25
CA SER A 36 10.83 -10.15 -9.33
C SER A 36 10.28 -9.02 -10.22
N GLY A 37 11.20 -8.35 -10.92
CA GLY A 37 10.92 -7.59 -12.13
C GLY A 37 10.62 -8.47 -13.37
N LEU A 38 10.24 -9.75 -13.19
CA LEU A 38 9.99 -10.66 -14.31
C LEU A 38 8.49 -10.84 -14.55
N ARG A 39 8.08 -10.27 -15.69
CA ARG A 39 6.74 -10.35 -16.29
C ARG A 39 6.35 -11.81 -16.52
N VAL A 40 5.18 -12.22 -16.03
CA VAL A 40 4.41 -13.31 -16.64
C VAL A 40 3.34 -12.65 -17.50
N ALA A 41 3.57 -12.61 -18.80
CA ALA A 41 2.58 -12.17 -19.78
C ALA A 41 1.49 -13.25 -19.89
N MET A 42 0.30 -13.01 -19.33
CA MET A 42 -0.89 -13.78 -19.67
C MET A 42 -1.44 -13.29 -21.01
N PRO A 43 -1.57 -14.15 -22.04
CA PRO A 43 -2.20 -13.76 -23.29
C PRO A 43 -3.71 -13.86 -23.13
N GLY A 44 -4.42 -12.72 -23.06
CA GLY A 44 -5.88 -12.80 -23.02
C GLY A 44 -6.66 -11.57 -22.61
N GLN A 45 -6.31 -10.35 -23.07
CA GLN A 45 -7.34 -9.31 -23.18
C GLN A 45 -6.99 -8.30 -24.26
N ARG A 46 -7.40 -8.60 -25.50
CA ARG A 46 -7.55 -7.59 -26.54
C ARG A 46 -8.72 -6.68 -26.16
N ARG A 47 -8.43 -5.44 -25.77
CA ARG A 47 -9.28 -4.27 -26.06
C ARG A 47 -8.50 -2.97 -25.85
N GLY A 48 -8.21 -2.30 -26.97
CA GLY A 48 -7.94 -0.87 -27.02
C GLY A 48 -6.49 -0.41 -26.83
N ALA A 49 -5.57 -0.80 -27.72
CA ALA A 49 -4.31 -0.07 -27.88
C ALA A 49 -4.58 1.24 -28.66
N GLY A 50 -5.13 2.22 -27.97
CA GLY A 50 -5.06 3.62 -28.38
C GLY A 50 -3.59 4.06 -28.35
N LYS A 51 -3.17 4.70 -29.44
CA LYS A 51 -1.87 5.34 -29.66
C LYS A 51 -1.39 6.09 -28.41
N GLY A 52 -0.08 6.02 -28.16
CA GLY A 52 0.60 6.74 -27.09
C GLY A 52 0.19 8.20 -27.01
N ALA A 53 -0.61 8.53 -26.00
CA ALA A 53 -0.60 9.86 -25.45
C ALA A 53 0.62 9.92 -24.53
N LYS A 54 1.48 10.93 -24.71
CA LYS A 54 2.26 11.48 -23.59
C LYS A 54 1.24 11.98 -22.57
N GLY A 55 0.66 11.05 -21.79
CA GLY A 55 -0.30 11.35 -20.76
C GLY A 55 0.39 12.24 -19.76
N LYS A 56 -0.28 13.33 -19.33
CA LYS A 56 0.18 14.18 -18.24
C LYS A 56 0.72 13.28 -17.12
N ALA A 57 2.01 13.42 -16.80
CA ALA A 57 2.59 12.68 -15.69
C ALA A 57 1.95 13.18 -14.39
N ALA A 58 1.70 12.29 -13.43
CA ALA A 58 1.31 12.73 -12.10
C ALA A 58 2.47 13.49 -11.46
N ARG A 59 2.22 14.74 -11.06
CA ARG A 59 3.19 15.62 -10.42
C ARG A 59 2.85 15.88 -8.95
N GLN A 60 1.62 15.61 -8.55
CA GLN A 60 1.15 15.84 -7.18
C GLN A 60 0.29 14.69 -6.68
N LEU A 61 0.42 14.41 -5.40
CA LEU A 61 -0.52 13.63 -4.61
C LEU A 61 -1.30 14.60 -3.75
N VAL A 62 -2.63 14.58 -3.85
CA VAL A 62 -3.51 15.48 -3.13
C VAL A 62 -4.41 14.69 -2.21
N VAL A 63 -4.51 15.10 -0.95
CA VAL A 63 -5.50 14.58 -0.01
C VAL A 63 -6.82 15.29 -0.28
N THR A 64 -7.83 14.55 -0.74
CA THR A 64 -9.15 15.11 -1.07
C THR A 64 -10.10 15.06 0.11
N HIS A 65 -9.96 14.05 0.99
CA HIS A 65 -10.80 13.86 2.17
C HIS A 65 -9.98 13.34 3.35
N GLY A 66 -10.45 13.62 4.58
CA GLY A 66 -9.80 13.25 5.84
C GLY A 66 -9.29 14.47 6.61
N ALA A 67 -8.64 14.25 7.75
CA ALA A 67 -8.11 15.32 8.60
C ALA A 67 -7.09 16.22 7.88
N LEU A 68 -6.39 15.66 6.89
CA LEU A 68 -5.36 16.34 6.10
C LEU A 68 -5.87 16.82 4.73
N ALA A 69 -7.19 16.93 4.52
CA ALA A 69 -7.75 17.38 3.26
C ALA A 69 -7.15 18.73 2.81
N GLY A 70 -6.79 18.82 1.53
CA GLY A 70 -6.10 19.96 0.95
C GLY A 70 -4.56 19.84 0.96
N THR A 71 -3.98 18.89 1.71
CA THR A 71 -2.54 18.63 1.68
C THR A 71 -2.09 18.17 0.29
N ARG A 72 -0.97 18.72 -0.20
CA ARG A 72 -0.39 18.40 -1.50
C ARG A 72 1.07 18.00 -1.33
N ILE A 73 1.44 16.86 -1.88
CA ILE A 73 2.80 16.34 -1.87
C ILE A 73 3.29 16.28 -3.31
N SER A 74 4.50 16.78 -3.56
CA SER A 74 5.13 16.72 -4.88
C SER A 74 5.58 15.29 -5.17
N LEU A 75 5.26 14.81 -6.38
CA LEU A 75 5.73 13.53 -6.90
C LEU A 75 7.04 13.76 -7.65
N ASP A 76 8.16 13.55 -6.97
CA ASP A 76 9.52 13.74 -7.49
C ASP A 76 10.20 12.42 -7.89
N GLY A 77 9.43 11.33 -7.94
CA GLY A 77 9.90 9.98 -8.28
C GLY A 77 10.36 9.17 -7.07
N ARG A 78 10.46 9.76 -5.87
CA ARG A 78 10.71 9.00 -4.64
C ARG A 78 9.45 8.25 -4.21
N PRO A 79 9.58 7.07 -3.57
CA PRO A 79 8.45 6.40 -2.97
C PRO A 79 7.83 7.26 -1.86
N ILE A 80 6.50 7.37 -1.87
CA ILE A 80 5.73 8.05 -0.84
C ILE A 80 5.21 7.00 0.12
N MET A 81 5.61 7.10 1.39
CA MET A 81 5.14 6.25 2.47
C MET A 81 3.93 6.87 3.14
N ILE A 82 2.88 6.08 3.36
CA ILE A 82 1.63 6.53 3.94
C ILE A 82 1.28 5.61 5.12
N GLY A 83 1.03 6.21 6.27
CA GLY A 83 0.72 5.48 7.50
C GLY A 83 0.84 6.37 8.73
N ARG A 84 0.66 5.78 9.92
CA ARG A 84 0.75 6.51 11.20
C ARG A 84 2.17 6.71 11.71
N ALA A 85 3.15 6.05 11.11
CA ALA A 85 4.53 6.23 11.50
C ALA A 85 4.98 7.67 11.22
N ASP A 86 5.73 8.23 12.15
CA ASP A 86 6.39 9.53 12.04
C ASP A 86 7.39 9.59 10.87
N ASP A 87 7.95 8.45 10.48
CA ASP A 87 8.81 8.30 9.29
C ASP A 87 8.05 8.27 7.95
N SER A 88 6.72 8.36 7.95
CA SER A 88 5.91 8.38 6.73
C SER A 88 5.94 9.75 6.06
N THR A 89 5.98 9.78 4.72
CA THR A 89 5.89 11.02 3.94
C THR A 89 4.53 11.70 4.14
N LEU A 90 3.46 10.90 4.20
CA LEU A 90 2.13 11.33 4.61
C LEU A 90 1.79 10.62 5.92
N VAL A 91 2.06 11.30 7.03
CA VAL A 91 1.69 10.82 8.36
C VAL A 91 0.19 10.97 8.54
N LEU A 92 -0.51 9.87 8.80
CA LEU A 92 -1.95 9.86 9.04
C LEU A 92 -2.21 9.76 10.54
N ASP A 93 -3.00 10.69 11.07
CA ASP A 93 -3.60 10.58 12.39
C ASP A 93 -4.99 9.94 12.26
N ASP A 94 -5.00 8.62 12.04
CA ASP A 94 -6.20 7.84 11.80
C ASP A 94 -6.08 6.43 12.38
N ASP A 95 -6.96 6.08 13.31
CA ASP A 95 -7.02 4.74 13.92
C ASP A 95 -7.26 3.61 12.91
N TYR A 96 -7.83 3.92 11.74
CA TYR A 96 -8.02 2.94 10.68
C TYR A 96 -6.79 2.81 9.76
N ALA A 97 -5.80 3.69 9.91
CA ALA A 97 -4.51 3.57 9.26
C ALA A 97 -3.54 2.71 10.09
N SER A 98 -2.63 2.02 9.41
CA SER A 98 -1.59 1.21 10.05
C SER A 98 -0.31 2.03 10.11
N THR A 99 0.62 1.68 10.99
CA THR A 99 1.91 2.39 11.14
C THR A 99 2.62 2.55 9.80
N ARG A 100 2.77 1.47 9.02
CA ARG A 100 3.14 1.50 7.60
C ARG A 100 2.01 0.87 6.82
N HIS A 101 1.13 1.68 6.24
CA HIS A 101 -0.13 1.20 5.67
C HIS A 101 -0.01 0.93 4.17
N ALA A 102 0.42 1.94 3.42
CA ALA A 102 0.55 1.86 1.97
C ALA A 102 1.81 2.58 1.48
N ARG A 103 2.24 2.21 0.28
CA ARG A 103 3.32 2.89 -0.44
C ARG A 103 2.85 3.22 -1.85
N ILE A 104 3.17 4.43 -2.29
CA ILE A 104 3.03 4.83 -3.69
C ILE A 104 4.43 4.96 -4.28
N ALA A 105 4.73 4.19 -5.32
CA ALA A 105 6.05 4.15 -5.93
C ALA A 105 5.96 4.22 -7.45
N LEU A 106 6.93 4.91 -8.05
CA LEU A 106 7.07 4.99 -9.50
C LEU A 106 7.72 3.69 -10.01
N ARG A 107 7.12 3.05 -11.01
CA ARG A 107 7.69 1.90 -11.72
C ARG A 107 7.69 2.20 -13.22
N GLY A 108 8.87 2.45 -13.78
CA GLY A 108 8.99 2.98 -15.14
C GLY A 108 8.44 4.40 -15.21
N THR A 109 7.33 4.59 -15.93
CA THR A 109 6.66 5.90 -16.10
C THR A 109 5.37 6.03 -15.30
N ASP A 110 4.93 4.95 -14.66
CA ASP A 110 3.62 4.88 -14.02
C ASP A 110 3.75 4.76 -12.49
N TRP A 111 2.82 5.39 -11.79
CA TRP A 111 2.70 5.29 -10.33
C TRP A 111 1.89 4.06 -9.96
N TYR A 112 2.35 3.34 -8.93
CA TYR A 112 1.70 2.16 -8.39
C TYR A 112 1.44 2.36 -6.90
N VAL A 113 0.27 1.90 -6.44
CA VAL A 113 -0.07 1.79 -5.03
C VAL A 113 0.10 0.34 -4.58
N GLU A 114 0.67 0.15 -3.41
CA GLU A 114 0.92 -1.13 -2.78
C GLU A 114 0.48 -1.06 -1.31
N ASP A 115 -0.32 -2.04 -0.89
CA ASP A 115 -0.67 -2.22 0.52
C ASP A 115 0.46 -2.97 1.24
N LEU A 116 0.91 -2.47 2.39
CA LEU A 116 2.05 -3.02 3.14
C LEU A 116 1.64 -4.03 4.22
N GLY A 117 0.48 -4.67 4.04
CA GLY A 117 -0.13 -5.57 5.01
C GLY A 117 -0.91 -4.81 6.07
N SER A 118 -1.70 -3.83 5.64
CA SER A 118 -2.52 -3.04 6.55
C SER A 118 -3.71 -3.85 7.08
N THR A 119 -4.20 -3.49 8.27
CA THR A 119 -5.31 -4.21 8.92
C THR A 119 -6.62 -4.02 8.15
N ASN A 120 -6.92 -2.78 7.75
CA ASN A 120 -8.18 -2.44 7.07
C ASN A 120 -8.09 -2.53 5.54
N GLY A 121 -6.87 -2.54 5.00
CA GLY A 121 -6.62 -2.56 3.57
C GLY A 121 -6.60 -1.18 2.93
N THR A 122 -5.85 -1.09 1.83
CA THR A 122 -5.86 0.03 0.90
C THR A 122 -6.85 -0.25 -0.24
N TYR A 123 -7.59 0.77 -0.67
CA TYR A 123 -8.55 0.67 -1.77
C TYR A 123 -8.20 1.66 -2.88
N LEU A 124 -8.18 1.19 -4.13
CA LEU A 124 -8.10 2.05 -5.31
C LEU A 124 -9.49 2.09 -5.95
N ASP A 125 -10.13 3.25 -5.91
CA ASP A 125 -11.56 3.45 -6.18
C ASP A 125 -12.41 2.49 -5.32
N ARG A 126 -13.06 1.50 -5.93
CA ARG A 126 -13.85 0.47 -5.23
C ARG A 126 -13.13 -0.86 -5.05
N SER A 127 -11.93 -1.01 -5.59
CA SER A 127 -11.18 -2.27 -5.60
C SER A 127 -10.13 -2.30 -4.49
N LYS A 128 -10.08 -3.40 -3.72
CA LYS A 128 -9.04 -3.60 -2.70
C LYS A 128 -7.69 -3.88 -3.36
N VAL A 129 -6.64 -3.20 -2.91
CA VAL A 129 -5.27 -3.39 -3.38
C VAL A 129 -4.71 -4.66 -2.72
N THR A 130 -4.63 -5.75 -3.48
CA THR A 130 -4.08 -7.04 -3.02
C THR A 130 -2.70 -7.34 -3.59
N ALA A 131 -2.31 -6.61 -4.64
CA ALA A 131 -1.00 -6.61 -5.29
C ALA A 131 -0.70 -5.17 -5.76
N PRO A 132 0.54 -4.85 -6.15
CA PRO A 132 0.85 -3.52 -6.70
C PRO A 132 -0.06 -3.17 -7.88
N MET A 133 -0.88 -2.13 -7.73
CA MET A 133 -1.85 -1.70 -8.75
C MET A 133 -1.46 -0.34 -9.31
N ARG A 134 -1.53 -0.20 -10.64
CA ARG A 134 -1.28 1.09 -11.31
C ARG A 134 -2.34 2.10 -10.87
N VAL A 135 -1.92 3.32 -10.57
CA VAL A 135 -2.78 4.44 -10.16
C VAL A 135 -2.91 5.43 -11.32
N PRO A 136 -4.08 5.48 -12.00
CA PRO A 136 -4.33 6.50 -13.00
C PRO A 136 -4.52 7.88 -12.33
N LEU A 137 -4.27 8.94 -13.09
CA LEU A 137 -4.63 10.30 -12.69
C LEU A 137 -6.13 10.41 -12.39
N GLY A 138 -6.48 11.18 -11.36
CA GLY A 138 -7.89 11.41 -11.01
C GLY A 138 -8.54 10.28 -10.21
N VAL A 139 -7.85 9.14 -10.05
CA VAL A 139 -8.41 7.98 -9.34
C VAL A 139 -8.12 8.10 -7.85
N GLN A 140 -9.16 7.87 -7.05
CA GLN A 140 -9.11 7.96 -5.61
C GLN A 140 -8.46 6.71 -5.00
N ILE A 141 -7.55 6.90 -4.06
CA ILE A 141 -7.02 5.87 -3.18
C ILE A 141 -7.55 6.17 -1.78
N ARG A 142 -8.18 5.17 -1.14
CA ARG A 142 -8.69 5.29 0.21
C ARG A 142 -7.87 4.45 1.17
N ILE A 143 -7.44 5.09 2.25
CA ILE A 143 -6.67 4.52 3.35
C ILE A 143 -7.35 4.97 4.64
N GLY A 144 -8.00 4.03 5.34
CA GLY A 144 -8.84 4.36 6.49
C GLY A 144 -9.94 5.39 6.11
N LYS A 145 -9.93 6.53 6.79
CA LYS A 145 -10.80 7.70 6.58
C LYS A 145 -10.20 8.72 5.59
N THR A 146 -8.97 8.52 5.16
CA THR A 146 -8.26 9.45 4.26
C THR A 146 -8.43 9.02 2.81
N VAL A 147 -8.73 9.98 1.93
CA VAL A 147 -8.79 9.76 0.48
C VAL A 147 -7.76 10.66 -0.19
N ILE A 148 -6.95 10.06 -1.05
CA ILE A 148 -5.90 10.72 -1.81
C ILE A 148 -6.07 10.47 -3.31
N GLU A 149 -5.53 11.35 -4.13
CA GLU A 149 -5.67 11.30 -5.58
C GLU A 149 -4.37 11.78 -6.24
N LEU A 150 -4.00 11.17 -7.37
CA LEU A 150 -2.87 11.66 -8.18
C LEU A 150 -3.34 12.70 -9.18
N ARG A 151 -2.64 13.84 -9.21
CA ARG A 151 -2.91 14.98 -10.10
C ARG A 151 -1.68 15.39 -10.89
N SER A 152 -1.92 16.02 -12.04
CA SER A 152 -0.87 16.61 -12.90
C SER A 152 -0.51 18.01 -12.49
#